data_AF-A0A3D4NS71-F1
#
_entry.id   AF-A0A3D4NS71-F1
#
_cell.length_a   1.000
_cell.length_b   1.000
_cell.length_c   1.000
_cell.angle_alpha   90.00
_cell.angle_beta   90.00
_cell.angle_gamma   90.00
#
_symmetry.space_group_name_H-M   'P 1'
#
loop_
_entity.id
_entity.type
_entity.pdbx_description
1 polymer ?
#
loop_
_entity_poly.entity_id
_entity_poly.type
_entity_poly.pdbx_seq_one_letter_code
_entity_poly.pdbx_strand_id
1 'polypeptide(L)' 'MSVAVIQMVSQSDVLANLAQARRLLEQAATGGATLAVLPENFAAMGRRDIADIGRAG' A
#
# COMPACT_ATOMS: atom_id res chain seq x y z
N MET A 1 8.43 18.91 -6.26
CA MET A 1 7.73 17.62 -6.41
C MET A 1 8.20 16.72 -5.29
N SER A 2 7.29 16.23 -4.43
CA SER A 2 7.62 15.45 -3.23
C SER A 2 7.21 13.99 -3.41
N VAL A 3 8.02 13.07 -2.91
CA VAL A 3 7.80 11.63 -2.99
C VAL A 3 7.80 11.05 -1.58
N ALA A 4 6.89 10.12 -1.30
CA ALA A 4 6.86 9.36 -0.05
C ALA A 4 7.27 7.90 -0.28
N VAL A 5 8.17 7.42 0.56
CA VAL A 5 8.52 5.99 0.64
C VAL A 5 7.79 5.42 1.84
N ILE A 6 6.77 4.60 1.60
CA ILE A 6 5.93 4.05 2.66
C ILE A 6 6.57 2.76 3.18
N GLN A 7 6.87 2.74 4.48
CA GLN A 7 7.31 1.54 5.18
C GLN A 7 6.15 0.92 5.95
N MET A 8 5.99 -0.39 5.80
CA MET A 8 5.04 -1.17 6.61
C MET A 8 5.46 -2.63 6.70
N VAL A 9 4.99 -3.31 7.74
CA VAL A 9 5.11 -4.77 7.87
C VAL A 9 3.83 -5.39 7.34
N SER A 10 3.94 -6.14 6.25
CA SER A 10 2.82 -6.88 5.66
C SER A 10 2.55 -8.15 6.47
N GLN A 11 1.27 -8.48 6.65
CA GLN A 11 0.79 -9.68 7.34
C GLN A 11 0.04 -10.59 6.36
N SER A 12 -0.39 -11.77 6.82
CA SER A 12 -1.19 -12.71 6.01
C SER A 12 -2.60 -12.22 5.68
N ASP A 13 -3.12 -11.24 6.43
CA ASP A 13 -4.41 -10.61 6.14
C ASP A 13 -4.23 -9.47 5.12
N VAL A 14 -4.57 -9.76 3.86
CA VAL A 14 -4.49 -8.81 2.75
C VAL A 14 -5.36 -7.58 2.99
N LEU A 15 -6.57 -7.74 3.56
CA LEU A 15 -7.48 -6.61 3.79
C LEU A 15 -6.92 -5.68 4.87
N ALA A 16 -6.33 -6.24 5.92
CA ALA A 16 -5.66 -5.46 6.96
C ALA A 16 -4.47 -4.67 6.38
N ASN A 17 -3.67 -5.28 5.50
CA ASN A 17 -2.56 -4.60 4.84
C ASN A 17 -3.03 -3.47 3.92
N LEU A 18 -4.07 -3.68 3.11
CA LEU A 18 -4.66 -2.66 2.24
C LEU A 18 -5.22 -1.49 3.05
N ALA A 19 -5.91 -1.77 4.16
CA ALA A 19 -6.42 -0.72 5.05
C ALA A 19 -5.27 0.09 5.68
N GLN A 20 -4.17 -0.56 6.05
CA GLN A 20 -2.97 0.12 6.53
C GLN A 20 -2.29 0.96 5.44
N ALA A 21 -2.19 0.43 4.22
CA ALA A 21 -1.59 1.12 3.08
C ALA A 21 -2.37 2.39 2.74
N ARG A 22 -3.71 2.32 2.75
CA ARG A 22 -4.59 3.48 2.56
C ARG A 22 -4.29 4.59 3.56
N ARG A 23 -4.22 4.27 4.86
CA ARG A 23 -3.92 5.27 5.90
C ARG A 23 -2.57 5.95 5.69
N LEU A 24 -1.54 5.18 5.32
CA LEU A 24 -0.19 5.72 5.07
C LEU A 24 -0.15 6.59 3.80
N LEU A 25 -0.90 6.22 2.76
CA LEU A 25 -1.06 7.02 1.55
C LEU A 25 -1.79 8.34 1.84
N GLU A 26 -2.85 8.32 2.64
CA GLU A 26 -3.57 9.54 3.07
C GLU A 26 -2.67 10.49 3.87
N GLN A 27 -1.81 9.95 4.74
CA GLN A 27 -0.79 10.72 5.45
C GLN A 27 0.23 11.34 4.50
N ALA A 28 0.74 10.56 3.54
CA ALA A 28 1.67 11.05 2.52
C ALA A 28 1.06 12.17 1.67
N ALA A 29 -0.19 12.01 1.23
CA ALA A 29 -0.92 13.01 0.47
C ALA A 29 -1.13 14.29 1.29
N THR A 30 -1.49 14.17 2.57
CA THR A 30 -1.61 15.30 3.50
C THR A 30 -0.26 16.02 3.68
N GLY A 31 0.85 15.28 3.65
CA GLY A 31 2.21 15.82 3.65
C GLY A 31 2.69 16.41 2.32
N GLY A 32 1.84 16.46 1.28
CA GLY A 32 2.15 17.04 -0.01
C GLY A 32 2.93 16.13 -0.97
N ALA A 33 3.03 14.83 -0.67
CA ALA A 33 3.61 13.86 -1.60
C ALA A 33 2.70 13.71 -2.82
N THR A 34 3.29 13.85 -4.02
CA THR A 34 2.59 13.67 -5.30
C THR A 34 2.84 12.29 -5.92
N LEU A 35 3.74 11.52 -5.31
CA LEU A 35 4.03 10.13 -5.63
C LEU A 35 4.32 9.40 -4.31
N ALA A 36 3.78 8.20 -4.16
CA ALA A 36 4.07 7.34 -3.03
C ALA A 36 4.37 5.93 -3.53
N VAL A 37 5.37 5.28 -2.93
CA VAL A 37 5.73 3.89 -3.22
C VAL A 37 5.47 3.01 -1.99
N LEU A 38 4.94 1.82 -2.23
CA LEU A 38 4.61 0.82 -1.22
C LEU A 38 5.58 -0.37 -1.30
N PRO A 39 5.78 -1.13 -0.20
CA PRO A 39 6.56 -2.36 -0.23
C PRO A 39 5.89 -3.39 -1.14
N GLU A 40 6.65 -4.13 -1.94
CA GLU A 40 6.13 -5.07 -2.95
C GLU A 40 5.07 -6.07 -2.42
N ASN A 41 5.20 -6.48 -1.15
CA ASN A 41 4.40 -7.53 -0.54
C ASN A 41 3.15 -7.03 0.21
N PHE A 42 2.88 -5.72 0.22
CA PHE A 42 1.73 -5.15 0.94
C PHE A 42 0.40 -5.75 0.51
N ALA A 43 0.30 -6.16 -0.75
CA ALA A 43 -0.86 -6.78 -1.34
C ALA A 43 -0.73 -8.32 -1.46
N ALA A 44 0.49 -8.86 -1.46
CA ALA A 44 0.77 -10.20 -1.98
C ALA A 44 0.79 -11.33 -0.93
N MET A 45 0.92 -11.02 0.37
CA MET A 45 0.99 -12.08 1.39
C MET A 45 -0.34 -12.83 1.50
N GLY A 46 -0.42 -14.01 0.87
CA GLY A 46 -1.58 -14.91 0.92
C GLY A 46 -2.29 -15.15 -0.41
N ARG A 47 -1.93 -14.46 -1.51
CA ARG A 47 -2.54 -14.68 -2.83
C ARG A 47 -1.47 -14.91 -3.90
N ARG A 48 -1.63 -16.00 -4.66
CA ARG A 48 -0.74 -16.34 -5.80
C ARG A 48 -0.84 -15.34 -6.97
N ASP A 49 -1.95 -14.61 -7.06
CA ASP A 49 -2.22 -13.69 -8.17
C ASP A 49 -2.20 -12.23 -7.72
N ILE A 50 -1.00 -11.65 -7.72
CA ILE A 50 -0.72 -10.24 -7.41
C ILE A 50 -1.47 -9.29 -8.39
N ALA A 51 -1.75 -9.76 -9.61
CA ALA A 51 -2.39 -8.98 -10.67
C ALA A 51 -3.86 -8.61 -10.39
N ASP A 52 -4.58 -9.38 -9.55
CA ASP A 52 -6.00 -9.16 -9.32
C ASP A 52 -6.30 -8.07 -8.28
N ILE A 53 -5.29 -7.61 -7.55
CA ILE A 53 -5.48 -6.75 -6.39
C ILE A 53 -5.72 -5.30 -6.81
N GLY A 54 -5.21 -4.88 -7.97
CA GLY A 54 -5.42 -3.53 -8.52
C GLY A 54 -6.81 -3.26 -9.08
N ARG A 55 -7.71 -4.27 -9.13
CA ARG A 55 -9.08 -4.12 -9.65
C ARG A 55 -10.16 -4.02 -8.56
N ALA A 56 -9.79 -4.21 -7.30
CA ALA A 56 -10.70 -4.06 -6.15
C ALA A 56 -10.50 -2.67 -5.53
N GLY A 57 -11.04 -1.65 -6.17
CA GLY A 57 -10.99 -0.27 -5.71
C GLY A 57 -11.62 0.68 -6.71
#